data_AF-A0A1M3N136-F1
#
_entry.id   AF-A0A1M3N136-F1
#
_cell.length_a   1.000
_cell.length_b   1.000
_cell.length_c   1.000
_cell.angle_alpha   90.00
_cell.angle_beta   90.00
_cell.angle_gamma   90.00
#
_symmetry.space_group_name_H-M   'P 1'
#
loop_
_entity.id
_entity.type
_entity.pdbx_description
1 polymer ?
#
loop_
_entity_poly.entity_id
_entity_poly.type
_entity_poly.pdbx_seq_one_letter_code
_entity_poly.pdbx_strand_id
1 'polypeptide(L)'
;MKDRVPATLDGLVSAARRDVPSLSRLSRLADEVAARSPSAYGSSLRSSVRPRAAIAVVAASAVAFGVFATSQLFDAPRPTVVASSGSEPPSRVESTAATPREAEPAATDPASQAPEIPTIDVRSLPDPKLSPGGRRGSSDSAKAAPGEEMTEGELLHRAHAALSSNPAQALALTAEHGRRFPSGMLVQEREVIAIEALARLARTAEARRRAETFFANYTSSAYRRRVDDALASLARTPSFEETR
;
A
#
# COMPACT_ATOMS: atom_id res chain seq x y z
N MET A 1 40.75 5.71 -41.04
CA MET A 1 40.62 5.36 -39.61
C MET A 1 39.48 4.36 -39.47
N LYS A 2 39.76 3.15 -38.97
CA LYS A 2 38.73 2.16 -38.62
C LYS A 2 38.40 2.35 -37.14
N ASP A 3 37.21 2.86 -36.84
CA ASP A 3 36.73 2.93 -35.46
C ASP A 3 36.49 1.52 -34.92
N ARG A 4 37.16 1.19 -33.80
CA ARG A 4 36.87 -0.01 -33.03
C ARG A 4 35.51 0.18 -32.37
N VAL A 5 34.52 -0.57 -32.86
CA VAL A 5 33.24 -0.76 -32.16
C VAL A 5 33.55 -1.39 -30.78
N PRO A 6 33.12 -0.80 -29.66
CA PRO A 6 33.39 -1.38 -28.36
C PRO A 6 32.59 -2.68 -28.19
N ALA A 7 33.28 -3.78 -27.90
CA ALA A 7 32.71 -5.13 -27.82
C ALA A 7 31.88 -5.40 -26.54
N THR A 8 31.58 -4.37 -25.74
CA THR A 8 30.89 -4.50 -24.46
C THR A 8 29.69 -3.54 -24.39
N LEU A 9 28.63 -3.98 -23.70
CA LEU A 9 27.42 -3.19 -23.48
C LEU A 9 27.73 -1.82 -22.85
N ASP A 10 28.68 -1.78 -21.91
CA ASP A 10 29.13 -0.52 -21.30
C ASP A 10 29.76 0.44 -22.31
N GLY A 11 30.51 -0.07 -23.28
CA GLY A 11 31.09 0.75 -24.33
C GLY A 11 30.04 1.27 -25.31
N LEU A 12 29.02 0.48 -25.63
CA LEU A 12 27.86 0.92 -26.42
C LEU A 12 27.04 1.97 -25.68
N VAL A 13 26.78 1.80 -24.39
CA VAL A 13 26.06 2.79 -23.56
C VAL A 13 26.86 4.08 -23.42
N SER A 14 28.19 4.00 -23.25
CA SER A 14 29.07 5.16 -23.23
C SER A 14 29.17 5.89 -24.58
N ALA A 15 29.09 5.16 -25.70
CA ALA A 15 29.06 5.75 -27.03
C ALA A 15 27.72 6.46 -27.28
N ALA A 16 26.59 5.81 -26.93
CA ALA A 16 25.25 6.39 -27.06
C ALA A 16 25.08 7.65 -26.19
N ARG A 17 25.67 7.70 -24.99
CA ARG A 17 25.67 8.90 -24.14
C ARG A 17 26.49 10.06 -24.69
N ARG A 18 27.41 9.81 -25.62
CA ARG A 18 28.20 10.85 -26.29
C ARG A 18 27.53 11.37 -27.56
N ASP A 19 26.60 10.60 -28.13
CA ASP A 19 25.83 10.94 -29.33
C ASP A 19 24.52 11.69 -29.00
N VAL A 20 24.55 12.57 -28.00
CA VAL A 20 23.38 13.39 -27.65
C VAL A 20 23.21 14.48 -28.71
N PRO A 21 22.02 14.61 -29.35
CA PRO A 21 21.76 15.68 -30.31
C PRO A 21 21.98 17.05 -29.67
N SER A 22 22.69 17.94 -30.35
CA SER A 22 22.88 19.31 -29.86
C SER A 22 21.55 20.04 -29.73
N LEU A 23 21.43 20.93 -28.74
CA LEU A 23 20.21 21.72 -28.50
C LEU A 23 19.75 22.49 -29.74
N SER A 24 20.70 22.98 -30.53
CA SER A 24 20.43 23.63 -31.83
C SER A 24 19.74 22.69 -32.82
N ARG A 25 20.11 21.41 -32.86
CA ARG A 25 19.48 20.41 -33.74
C ARG A 25 18.07 20.07 -33.28
N LEU A 26 17.87 19.94 -31.96
CA LEU A 26 16.54 19.74 -31.38
C LEU A 26 15.62 20.94 -31.63
N SER A 27 16.13 22.17 -31.52
CA SER A 27 15.33 23.38 -31.81
C SER A 27 14.90 23.46 -33.28
N ARG A 28 15.79 23.13 -34.23
CA ARG A 28 15.43 23.10 -35.65
C ARG A 28 14.37 22.05 -35.96
N LEU A 29 14.45 20.88 -35.33
CA LEU A 29 13.43 19.84 -35.47
C LEU A 29 12.09 20.27 -34.87
N ALA A 30 12.12 20.97 -33.73
CA ALA A 30 10.91 21.53 -33.12
C ALA A 30 10.26 22.59 -34.02
N ASP A 31 11.05 23.49 -34.61
CA ASP A 31 10.56 24.50 -35.57
C ASP A 31 10.01 23.84 -36.85
N GLU A 32 10.66 22.80 -37.37
CA GLU A 32 10.20 22.10 -38.57
C GLU A 32 8.89 21.33 -38.32
N VAL A 33 8.70 20.75 -37.13
CA VAL A 33 7.44 20.12 -36.71
C VAL A 33 6.35 21.17 -36.48
N ALA A 34 6.68 22.31 -35.87
CA ALA A 34 5.74 23.42 -35.68
C ALA A 34 5.28 23.99 -37.03
N ALA A 35 6.17 24.10 -38.02
CA ALA A 35 5.85 24.56 -39.37
C ALA A 35 4.97 23.58 -40.16
N ARG A 36 5.04 22.27 -39.85
CA ARG A 36 4.21 21.22 -40.47
C ARG A 36 2.93 20.89 -39.71
N SER A 37 2.74 21.45 -38.52
CA SER A 37 1.52 21.23 -37.75
C SER A 37 0.43 22.21 -38.22
N PRO A 38 -0.74 21.74 -38.68
CA PRO A 38 -1.84 22.63 -38.97
C PRO A 38 -2.27 23.33 -37.67
N SER A 39 -2.05 24.64 -37.63
CA SER A 39 -2.45 25.52 -36.53
C SER A 39 -3.98 25.52 -36.37
N ALA A 40 -4.50 24.57 -35.62
CA ALA A 40 -5.88 24.51 -35.18
C ALA A 40 -6.01 25.02 -33.75
N TYR A 41 -5.69 26.29 -33.53
CA TYR A 41 -6.17 27.06 -32.38
C TYR A 41 -6.67 28.42 -32.88
N GLY A 42 -7.70 28.38 -33.71
CA GLY A 42 -8.55 29.52 -33.97
C GLY A 42 -9.56 29.66 -32.84
N SER A 43 -9.37 30.66 -31.99
CA SER A 43 -10.41 31.17 -31.11
C SER A 43 -11.61 31.64 -31.93
N SER A 44 -12.77 31.00 -31.75
CA SER A 44 -14.03 31.49 -32.31
C SER A 44 -15.18 31.10 -31.38
N LEU A 45 -15.35 31.90 -30.33
CA LEU A 45 -16.61 32.00 -29.60
C LEU A 45 -17.61 32.79 -30.46
N ARG A 46 -18.57 32.11 -31.08
CA ARG A 46 -19.90 32.70 -31.33
C ARG A 46 -20.97 31.61 -31.41
N SER A 47 -22.04 31.87 -30.68
CA SER A 47 -23.15 30.99 -30.34
C SER A 47 -24.20 30.81 -31.44
N SER A 48 -24.98 29.73 -31.26
CA SER A 48 -26.35 29.47 -31.78
C SER A 48 -26.38 29.07 -33.26
N VAL A 49 -26.90 27.92 -33.71
CA VAL A 49 -28.19 27.25 -33.46
C VAL A 49 -28.06 25.74 -33.83
N ARG A 50 -28.80 24.83 -33.16
CA ARG A 50 -28.92 23.36 -33.46
C ARG A 50 -30.02 23.08 -34.52
N PRO A 51 -30.28 21.87 -35.08
CA PRO A 51 -29.62 20.54 -34.96
C PRO A 51 -29.52 19.71 -36.28
N ARG A 52 -29.01 18.46 -36.14
CA ARG A 52 -29.20 17.23 -36.96
C ARG A 52 -28.29 17.01 -38.17
N ALA A 53 -27.17 16.33 -37.93
CA ALA A 53 -26.86 15.06 -38.61
C ALA A 53 -25.87 14.27 -37.75
N ALA A 54 -26.21 13.02 -37.48
CA ALA A 54 -25.33 12.06 -36.83
C ALA A 54 -24.20 11.67 -37.80
N ILE A 55 -22.95 11.85 -37.40
CA ILE A 55 -21.84 11.03 -37.90
C ILE A 55 -21.03 10.59 -36.69
N ALA A 56 -21.14 9.30 -36.41
CA ALA A 56 -20.30 8.56 -35.51
C ALA A 56 -18.88 8.48 -36.07
N VAL A 57 -17.87 8.85 -35.27
CA VAL A 57 -16.51 8.33 -35.42
C VAL A 57 -16.04 7.92 -34.04
N VAL A 58 -16.27 6.65 -33.73
CA VAL A 58 -15.58 5.92 -32.66
C VAL A 58 -14.24 5.46 -33.23
N ALA A 59 -13.18 5.86 -32.52
CA ALA A 59 -11.89 5.20 -32.34
C ALA A 59 -11.24 4.42 -33.51
N ALA A 60 -10.07 4.89 -33.93
CA ALA A 60 -8.96 4.03 -34.34
C ALA A 60 -7.65 4.54 -33.72
N SER A 61 -7.61 4.58 -32.39
CA SER A 61 -6.40 4.71 -31.59
C SER A 61 -6.18 3.39 -30.85
N ALA A 62 -5.56 2.41 -31.52
CA ALA A 62 -4.91 1.25 -30.88
C ALA A 62 -4.31 0.28 -31.92
N VAL A 63 -3.02 0.44 -32.25
CA VAL A 63 -2.14 -0.70 -32.53
C VAL A 63 -0.83 -0.47 -31.78
N ALA A 64 -0.90 -0.63 -30.46
CA ALA A 64 0.23 -1.01 -29.58
C ALA A 64 -0.24 -1.45 -28.17
N PHE A 65 -1.54 -1.74 -27.97
CA PHE A 65 -2.12 -2.21 -26.69
C PHE A 65 -3.05 -3.43 -26.90
N GLY A 66 -2.75 -4.26 -27.89
CA GLY A 66 -3.60 -5.39 -28.32
C GLY A 66 -2.88 -6.73 -28.28
N VAL A 67 -2.41 -7.16 -27.11
CA VAL A 67 -2.21 -8.60 -26.80
C VAL A 67 -2.60 -8.82 -25.34
N PHE A 68 -3.90 -8.70 -25.07
CA PHE A 68 -4.50 -9.24 -23.86
C PHE A 68 -5.78 -9.98 -24.25
N ALA A 69 -5.84 -11.24 -23.81
CA ALA A 69 -6.97 -12.16 -23.81
C ALA A 69 -7.41 -12.78 -25.15
N THR A 70 -6.98 -14.03 -25.39
CA THR A 70 -7.80 -15.27 -25.37
C THR A 70 -6.88 -16.42 -25.81
N SER A 71 -6.61 -17.44 -25.00
CA SER A 71 -7.49 -18.60 -24.88
C SER A 71 -7.28 -19.37 -23.59
N GLN A 72 -8.40 -19.73 -22.98
CA GLN A 72 -8.57 -20.72 -21.92
C GLN A 72 -7.89 -22.05 -22.26
N LEU A 73 -7.08 -22.59 -21.35
CA LEU A 73 -7.07 -24.02 -21.09
C LEU A 73 -6.74 -24.24 -19.61
N PHE A 74 -7.79 -24.52 -18.85
CA PHE A 74 -7.72 -25.15 -17.55
C PHE A 74 -6.94 -26.46 -17.69
N ASP A 75 -5.83 -26.59 -16.96
CA ASP A 75 -5.39 -27.90 -16.50
C ASP A 75 -4.81 -27.76 -15.09
N ALA A 76 -5.63 -28.13 -14.12
CA ALA A 76 -5.27 -28.20 -12.71
C ALA A 76 -5.46 -29.66 -12.28
N PRO A 77 -4.40 -30.41 -11.97
CA PRO A 77 -4.54 -31.67 -11.25
C PRO A 77 -4.77 -31.37 -9.76
N ARG A 78 -5.96 -31.74 -9.28
CA ARG A 78 -6.32 -31.81 -7.86
C ARG A 78 -5.59 -32.97 -7.15
N PRO A 79 -5.49 -32.93 -5.80
CA PRO A 79 -4.43 -33.57 -5.03
C PRO A 79 -4.67 -35.05 -4.80
N THR A 80 -3.59 -35.84 -4.85
CA THR A 80 -3.59 -37.21 -4.32
C THR A 80 -3.34 -37.15 -2.82
N VAL A 81 -4.40 -37.36 -2.04
CA VAL A 81 -4.32 -37.70 -0.62
C VAL A 81 -3.82 -39.15 -0.56
N VAL A 82 -2.56 -39.35 -0.18
CA VAL A 82 -2.10 -40.68 0.23
C VAL A 82 -2.43 -40.83 1.70
N ALA A 83 -3.54 -41.53 1.97
CA ALA A 83 -3.87 -42.08 3.26
C ALA A 83 -2.86 -43.18 3.59
N SER A 84 -2.03 -42.97 4.61
CA SER A 84 -1.25 -44.05 5.22
C SER A 84 -2.10 -44.65 6.35
N SER A 85 -2.85 -45.69 6.01
CA SER A 85 -3.46 -46.60 6.97
C SER A 85 -2.38 -47.43 7.66
N GLY A 86 -2.28 -47.33 8.98
CA GLY A 86 -1.68 -48.33 9.84
C GLY A 86 -2.76 -49.13 10.57
N SER A 87 -2.94 -50.38 10.15
CA SER A 87 -3.53 -51.53 10.90
C SER A 87 -2.75 -51.68 12.24
N GLU A 88 -3.23 -52.17 13.40
CA GLU A 88 -4.15 -53.28 13.69
C GLU A 88 -4.42 -53.35 15.24
N PRO A 89 -5.52 -53.99 15.73
CA PRO A 89 -6.06 -53.93 17.11
C PRO A 89 -5.93 -55.29 17.89
N PRO A 90 -6.83 -55.73 18.81
CA PRO A 90 -7.30 -55.20 20.11
C PRO A 90 -7.13 -56.21 21.30
N SER A 91 -7.67 -55.83 22.48
CA SER A 91 -8.14 -56.68 23.61
C SER A 91 -7.19 -56.95 24.79
N ARG A 92 -7.59 -56.46 25.98
CA ARG A 92 -7.92 -57.34 27.13
C ARG A 92 -8.69 -56.57 28.21
N VAL A 93 -9.91 -57.03 28.41
CA VAL A 93 -10.75 -56.86 29.60
C VAL A 93 -10.09 -57.51 30.82
N GLU A 94 -10.16 -56.88 31.99
CA GLU A 94 -10.45 -57.63 33.21
C GLU A 94 -10.99 -56.74 34.34
N SER A 95 -12.16 -57.14 34.80
CA SER A 95 -12.93 -56.64 35.92
C SER A 95 -12.70 -57.59 37.11
N THR A 96 -12.86 -57.05 38.31
CA THR A 96 -13.47 -57.72 39.49
C THR A 96 -12.58 -57.98 40.72
N ALA A 97 -13.02 -57.29 41.80
CA ALA A 97 -13.05 -57.65 43.24
C ALA A 97 -11.77 -57.61 44.09
N ALA A 98 -11.77 -56.78 45.14
CA ALA A 98 -12.35 -57.14 46.44
C ALA A 98 -12.36 -55.96 47.44
N THR A 99 -13.53 -55.69 48.03
CA THR A 99 -13.83 -54.93 49.27
C THR A 99 -13.13 -55.56 50.50
N PRO A 100 -13.20 -55.07 51.78
CA PRO A 100 -13.95 -53.95 52.41
C PRO A 100 -13.19 -53.12 53.50
N ARG A 101 -13.66 -51.91 53.87
CA ARG A 101 -13.81 -51.49 55.29
C ARG A 101 -14.59 -50.17 55.46
N GLU A 102 -15.68 -50.31 56.20
CA GLU A 102 -16.50 -49.28 56.83
C GLU A 102 -15.78 -48.57 57.97
N ALA A 103 -15.89 -47.24 58.01
CA ALA A 103 -16.07 -46.40 59.21
C ALA A 103 -16.07 -44.91 58.79
N GLU A 104 -17.26 -44.29 58.80
CA GLU A 104 -17.39 -42.86 59.07
C GLU A 104 -17.38 -42.68 60.60
N PRO A 105 -16.65 -41.71 61.17
CA PRO A 105 -17.26 -40.38 61.35
C PRO A 105 -16.29 -39.20 61.22
N ALA A 106 -16.86 -38.09 60.75
CA ALA A 106 -16.63 -36.71 61.20
C ALA A 106 -15.20 -36.10 61.20
N ALA A 107 -15.12 -35.06 60.35
CA ALA A 107 -14.67 -33.70 60.67
C ALA A 107 -13.23 -33.27 60.36
N THR A 108 -13.20 -32.19 59.57
CA THR A 108 -12.22 -31.08 59.53
C THR A 108 -11.09 -31.21 58.50
N ASP A 109 -11.26 -30.53 57.35
CA ASP A 109 -10.30 -29.50 56.91
C ASP A 109 -10.88 -28.66 55.75
N PRO A 110 -10.37 -27.44 55.50
CA PRO A 110 -11.14 -26.31 55.04
C PRO A 110 -11.11 -26.21 53.52
N ALA A 111 -12.26 -25.84 52.95
CA ALA A 111 -12.31 -25.37 51.58
C ALA A 111 -11.45 -24.10 51.45
N SER A 112 -10.38 -24.23 50.66
CA SER A 112 -9.56 -23.15 50.13
C SER A 112 -10.46 -22.05 49.55
N GLN A 113 -10.54 -20.92 50.25
CA GLN A 113 -11.21 -19.71 49.78
C GLN A 113 -10.40 -19.13 48.63
N ALA A 114 -10.99 -19.07 47.44
CA ALA A 114 -10.51 -18.23 46.36
C ALA A 114 -10.62 -16.74 46.79
N PRO A 115 -9.66 -15.88 46.44
CA PRO A 115 -9.70 -14.48 46.83
C PRO A 115 -10.87 -13.78 46.14
N GLU A 116 -11.82 -13.28 46.93
CA GLU A 116 -12.83 -12.33 46.47
C GLU A 116 -12.13 -11.05 46.01
N ILE A 117 -12.21 -10.79 44.71
CA ILE A 117 -11.78 -9.52 44.14
C ILE A 117 -12.84 -8.49 44.54
N PRO A 118 -12.48 -7.39 45.24
CA PRO A 118 -13.43 -6.37 45.62
C PRO A 118 -14.06 -5.74 44.37
N THR A 119 -15.33 -6.02 44.16
CA THR A 119 -16.13 -5.41 43.09
C THR A 119 -16.60 -4.05 43.57
N ILE A 120 -16.01 -2.98 43.02
CA ILE A 120 -16.45 -1.61 43.27
C ILE A 120 -17.71 -1.35 42.43
N ASP A 121 -18.81 -0.95 43.07
CA ASP A 121 -20.03 -0.52 42.38
C ASP A 121 -19.77 0.81 41.67
N VAL A 122 -19.94 0.83 40.35
CA VAL A 122 -19.72 1.98 39.45
C VAL A 122 -20.56 3.19 39.86
N ARG A 123 -21.67 2.98 40.57
CA ARG A 123 -22.55 4.06 41.09
C ARG A 123 -21.95 4.83 42.28
N SER A 124 -20.80 4.41 42.79
CA SER A 124 -20.11 5.03 43.94
C SER A 124 -19.02 6.03 43.52
N LEU A 125 -18.80 6.23 42.21
CA LEU A 125 -17.79 7.17 41.72
C LEU A 125 -18.30 8.62 41.89
N PRO A 126 -17.48 9.55 42.42
CA PRO A 126 -17.87 10.95 42.51
C PRO A 126 -18.17 11.55 41.13
N ASP A 127 -19.30 12.24 41.00
CA ASP A 127 -19.62 12.99 39.79
C ASP A 127 -18.54 14.05 39.52
N PRO A 128 -18.00 14.14 38.29
CA PRO A 128 -17.10 15.22 37.94
C PRO A 128 -17.87 16.54 37.97
N LYS A 129 -17.53 17.41 38.92
CA LYS A 129 -18.00 18.80 38.94
C LYS A 129 -17.47 19.51 37.69
N LEU A 130 -18.33 19.59 36.67
CA LEU A 130 -18.12 20.42 35.49
C LEU A 130 -18.01 21.89 35.94
N SER A 131 -16.81 22.46 35.85
CA SER A 131 -16.63 23.90 35.91
C SER A 131 -17.26 24.54 34.67
N PRO A 132 -18.22 25.48 34.79
CA PRO A 132 -18.77 26.17 33.65
C PRO A 132 -17.87 27.38 33.33
N GLY A 133 -16.95 27.23 32.39
CA GLY A 133 -16.18 28.37 31.92
C GLY A 133 -14.90 28.00 31.19
N GLY A 134 -14.99 27.79 29.88
CA GLY A 134 -13.80 27.58 29.06
C GLY A 134 -14.13 27.23 27.62
N ARG A 135 -14.57 28.23 26.86
CA ARG A 135 -14.61 28.28 25.38
C ARG A 135 -15.02 26.98 24.69
N ARG A 136 -16.32 26.95 24.39
CA ARG A 136 -16.97 26.21 23.30
C ARG A 136 -16.14 26.36 22.00
N GLY A 137 -15.11 25.52 21.85
CA GLY A 137 -14.49 25.24 20.57
C GLY A 137 -15.52 24.42 19.81
N SER A 138 -16.12 25.05 18.82
CA SER A 138 -17.15 24.50 17.97
C SER A 138 -16.77 23.09 17.53
N SER A 139 -17.38 22.07 18.14
CA SER A 139 -17.77 20.88 17.40
C SER A 139 -18.89 21.33 16.46
N ASP A 140 -18.49 22.14 15.48
CA ASP A 140 -19.18 22.15 14.21
C ASP A 140 -18.87 20.77 13.64
N SER A 141 -19.64 19.78 14.09
CA SER A 141 -20.05 18.69 13.22
C SER A 141 -20.83 19.36 12.11
N ALA A 142 -20.11 20.07 11.25
CA ALA A 142 -20.56 20.53 9.97
C ALA A 142 -21.04 19.24 9.34
N LYS A 143 -22.36 19.12 9.29
CA LYS A 143 -23.06 18.23 8.38
C LYS A 143 -22.34 18.42 7.07
N ALA A 144 -21.43 17.49 6.77
CA ALA A 144 -20.67 17.53 5.55
C ALA A 144 -21.76 17.66 4.48
N ALA A 145 -21.69 18.73 3.69
CA ALA A 145 -22.29 18.69 2.38
C ALA A 145 -21.89 17.35 1.74
N PRO A 146 -22.58 16.85 0.70
CA PRO A 146 -22.01 15.82 -0.13
C PRO A 146 -20.75 16.42 -0.77
N GLY A 147 -19.66 16.44 -0.01
CA GLY A 147 -18.35 16.89 -0.41
C GLY A 147 -17.86 15.76 -1.27
N GLU A 148 -17.56 16.08 -2.51
CA GLU A 148 -17.04 15.14 -3.49
C GLU A 148 -15.97 14.29 -2.82
N GLU A 149 -16.29 13.01 -2.63
CA GLU A 149 -15.37 12.03 -2.08
C GLU A 149 -14.16 11.99 -3.01
N MET A 150 -13.01 12.40 -2.48
CA MET A 150 -11.77 12.43 -3.23
C MET A 150 -11.48 11.04 -3.82
N THR A 151 -11.13 10.99 -5.10
CA THR A 151 -10.81 9.74 -5.78
C THR A 151 -9.53 9.10 -5.24
N GLU A 152 -9.35 7.80 -5.47
CA GLU A 152 -8.14 7.06 -5.08
C GLU A 152 -6.87 7.75 -5.59
N GLY A 153 -6.87 8.14 -6.87
CA GLY A 153 -5.74 8.81 -7.52
C GLY A 153 -5.45 10.19 -6.96
N GLU A 154 -6.46 11.00 -6.67
CA GLU A 154 -6.28 12.33 -6.06
C GLU A 154 -5.68 12.22 -4.65
N LEU A 155 -6.11 11.21 -3.87
CA LEU A 155 -5.58 10.98 -2.53
C LEU A 155 -4.09 10.63 -2.57
N LEU A 156 -3.68 9.72 -3.46
CA LEU A 156 -2.26 9.38 -3.62
C LEU A 156 -1.44 10.50 -4.26
N HIS A 157 -2.04 11.27 -5.17
CA HIS A 157 -1.39 12.45 -5.73
C HIS A 157 -1.03 13.47 -4.63
N ARG A 158 -1.96 13.74 -3.70
CA ARG A 158 -1.67 14.57 -2.51
C ARG A 158 -0.62 13.94 -1.61
N ALA A 159 -0.68 12.63 -1.40
CA ALA A 159 0.32 11.93 -0.57
C ALA A 159 1.73 12.06 -1.17
N HIS A 160 1.85 11.90 -2.49
CA HIS A 160 3.10 12.06 -3.23
C HIS A 160 3.62 13.49 -3.15
N ALA A 161 2.75 14.49 -3.39
CA ALA A 161 3.11 15.91 -3.30
C ALA A 161 3.62 16.31 -1.90
N ALA A 162 3.12 15.68 -0.84
CA ALA A 162 3.55 15.93 0.53
C ALA A 162 4.92 15.30 0.88
N LEU A 163 5.47 14.38 0.09
CA LEU A 163 6.70 13.66 0.43
C LEU A 163 7.91 14.57 0.67
N SER A 164 8.03 15.65 -0.08
CA SER A 164 9.18 16.57 0.01
C SER A 164 9.09 17.55 1.17
N SER A 165 7.89 18.06 1.45
CA SER A 165 7.65 19.13 2.43
C SER A 165 7.20 18.60 3.79
N ASN A 166 6.39 17.55 3.81
CA ASN A 166 5.80 16.99 5.02
C ASN A 166 5.63 15.46 4.91
N PRO A 167 6.71 14.69 5.11
CA PRO A 167 6.66 13.24 4.99
C PRO A 167 5.73 12.58 6.03
N ALA A 168 5.49 13.22 7.19
CA ALA A 168 4.50 12.75 8.16
C ALA A 168 3.06 12.83 7.60
N GLN A 169 2.73 13.91 6.90
CA GLN A 169 1.46 14.05 6.21
C GLN A 169 1.32 13.06 5.06
N ALA A 170 2.38 12.85 4.26
CA ALA A 170 2.38 11.82 3.22
C ALA A 170 2.04 10.44 3.81
N LEU A 171 2.70 10.07 4.91
CA LEU A 171 2.42 8.81 5.61
C LEU A 171 0.97 8.72 6.11
N ALA A 172 0.43 9.80 6.68
CA ALA A 172 -0.97 9.84 7.14
C ALA A 172 -1.97 9.65 5.98
N LEU A 173 -1.72 10.29 4.83
CA LEU A 173 -2.54 10.15 3.62
C LEU A 173 -2.50 8.72 3.07
N THR A 174 -1.35 8.04 3.11
CA THR A 174 -1.29 6.62 2.75
C THR A 174 -2.09 5.72 3.71
N ALA A 175 -2.12 6.05 5.00
CA ALA A 175 -2.93 5.33 5.98
C ALA A 175 -4.43 5.57 5.74
N GLU A 176 -4.82 6.80 5.39
CA GLU A 176 -6.18 7.13 4.97
C GLU A 176 -6.60 6.37 3.72
N HIS A 177 -5.71 6.29 2.73
CA HIS A 177 -5.95 5.47 1.55
C HIS A 177 -6.15 3.99 1.91
N GLY A 178 -5.37 3.44 2.84
CA GLY A 178 -5.53 2.07 3.30
C GLY A 178 -6.91 1.79 3.92
N ARG A 179 -7.51 2.80 4.58
CA ARG A 179 -8.86 2.71 5.16
C ARG A 179 -9.96 2.85 4.11
N ARG A 180 -9.81 3.80 3.18
CA ARG A 180 -10.84 4.10 2.15
C ARG A 180 -10.82 3.13 0.98
N PHE A 181 -9.64 2.67 0.60
CA PHE A 181 -9.40 1.82 -0.57
C PHE A 181 -8.54 0.60 -0.18
N PRO A 182 -9.05 -0.31 0.69
CA PRO A 182 -8.30 -1.47 1.15
C PRO A 182 -7.91 -2.41 -0.01
N SER A 183 -8.80 -2.54 -1.01
CA SER A 183 -8.62 -3.31 -2.24
C SER A 183 -8.54 -2.40 -3.49
N GLY A 184 -7.97 -1.19 -3.33
CA GLY A 184 -7.83 -0.23 -4.42
C GLY A 184 -6.85 -0.65 -5.52
N MET A 185 -6.91 -0.01 -6.68
CA MET A 185 -6.02 -0.34 -7.81
C MET A 185 -4.61 0.21 -7.62
N LEU A 186 -4.43 1.22 -6.76
CA LEU A 186 -3.16 1.92 -6.52
C LEU A 186 -2.49 1.51 -5.21
N VAL A 187 -2.79 0.30 -4.71
CA VAL A 187 -2.20 -0.26 -3.49
C VAL A 187 -0.66 -0.29 -3.54
N GLN A 188 -0.05 -0.65 -4.69
CA GLN A 188 1.41 -0.66 -4.81
C GLN A 188 2.01 0.74 -4.68
N GLU A 189 1.38 1.74 -5.29
CA GLU A 189 1.84 3.14 -5.20
C GLU A 189 1.72 3.68 -3.77
N ARG A 190 0.61 3.35 -3.08
CA ARG A 190 0.46 3.65 -1.65
C ARG A 190 1.62 3.11 -0.82
N GLU A 191 1.99 1.85 -0.99
CA GLU A 191 3.08 1.25 -0.21
C GLU A 191 4.42 1.92 -0.50
N VAL A 192 4.71 2.26 -1.76
CA VAL A 192 5.94 2.97 -2.15
C VAL A 192 6.02 4.34 -1.50
N ILE A 193 4.95 5.14 -1.59
CA ILE A 193 4.88 6.47 -0.93
C ILE A 193 5.08 6.32 0.57
N ALA A 194 4.49 5.29 1.18
CA ALA A 194 4.60 5.09 2.62
C ALA A 194 6.02 4.69 3.05
N ILE A 195 6.72 3.87 2.26
CA ILE A 195 8.13 3.53 2.49
C ILE A 195 9.02 4.77 2.33
N GLU A 196 8.81 5.56 1.28
CA GLU A 196 9.55 6.81 1.05
C GLU A 196 9.34 7.81 2.20
N ALA A 197 8.11 7.96 2.67
CA ALA A 197 7.78 8.80 3.81
C ALA A 197 8.47 8.32 5.09
N LEU A 198 8.43 7.01 5.39
CA LEU A 198 9.12 6.43 6.54
C LEU A 198 10.64 6.63 6.45
N ALA A 199 11.22 6.48 5.26
CA ALA A 199 12.64 6.71 5.03
C ALA A 199 13.04 8.16 5.33
N ARG A 200 12.26 9.13 4.82
CA ARG A 200 12.48 10.57 5.07
C ARG A 200 12.27 10.99 6.52
N LEU A 201 11.41 10.27 7.26
CA LEU A 201 11.21 10.45 8.69
C LEU A 201 12.26 9.75 9.55
N ALA A 202 13.28 9.13 8.94
CA ALA A 202 14.28 8.29 9.63
C ALA A 202 13.67 7.14 10.47
N ARG A 203 12.45 6.70 10.14
CA ARG A 203 11.77 5.54 10.77
C ARG A 203 12.25 4.24 10.13
N THR A 204 13.55 4.00 10.30
CA THR A 204 14.32 3.00 9.55
C THR A 204 13.78 1.58 9.66
N ALA A 205 13.48 1.11 10.88
CA ALA A 205 12.98 -0.25 11.11
C ALA A 205 11.63 -0.48 10.42
N GLU A 206 10.75 0.53 10.43
CA GLU A 206 9.44 0.44 9.80
C GLU A 206 9.53 0.49 8.28
N ALA A 207 10.39 1.34 7.73
CA ALA A 207 10.64 1.40 6.29
C ALA A 207 11.13 0.05 5.75
N ARG A 208 12.10 -0.58 6.43
CA ARG A 208 12.64 -1.90 6.04
C ARG A 208 11.59 -3.01 6.10
N ARG A 209 10.90 -3.16 7.23
CA ARG A 209 9.83 -4.16 7.38
C ARG A 209 8.76 -4.05 6.29
N ARG A 210 8.39 -2.81 5.97
CA ARG A 210 7.36 -2.54 4.96
C ARG A 210 7.88 -2.81 3.54
N ALA A 211 9.14 -2.49 3.25
CA ALA A 211 9.79 -2.84 1.99
C ALA A 211 9.97 -4.36 1.79
N GLU A 212 10.34 -5.10 2.84
CA GLU A 212 10.40 -6.57 2.81
C GLU A 212 9.03 -7.17 2.43
N THR A 213 7.98 -6.68 3.09
CA THR A 213 6.59 -7.07 2.77
C THR A 213 6.23 -6.71 1.33
N PHE A 214 6.62 -5.53 0.86
CA PHE A 214 6.40 -5.08 -0.52
C PHE A 214 7.09 -6.02 -1.53
N PHE A 215 8.35 -6.39 -1.30
CA PHE A 215 9.09 -7.28 -2.20
C PHE A 215 8.56 -8.71 -2.19
N ALA A 216 8.06 -9.20 -1.05
CA ALA A 216 7.42 -10.50 -0.95
C ALA A 216 6.09 -10.55 -1.74
N ASN A 217 5.31 -9.48 -1.68
CA ASN A 217 3.98 -9.43 -2.32
C ASN A 217 4.04 -9.00 -3.79
N TYR A 218 5.06 -8.24 -4.20
CA TYR A 218 5.16 -7.61 -5.52
C TYR A 218 6.54 -7.83 -6.18
N THR A 219 6.93 -9.10 -6.35
CA THR A 219 8.27 -9.51 -6.83
C THR A 219 8.69 -8.85 -8.15
N SER A 220 7.78 -8.70 -9.11
CA SER A 220 8.02 -8.12 -10.44
C SER A 220 7.53 -6.66 -10.58
N SER A 221 7.37 -5.93 -9.46
CA SER A 221 6.86 -4.56 -9.49
C SER A 221 7.81 -3.60 -10.21
N ALA A 222 7.23 -2.71 -11.03
CA ALA A 222 7.95 -1.59 -11.65
C ALA A 222 8.52 -0.60 -10.62
N TYR A 223 8.00 -0.61 -9.37
CA TYR A 223 8.45 0.28 -8.31
C TYR A 223 9.67 -0.20 -7.53
N ARG A 224 10.19 -1.40 -7.83
CA ARG A 224 11.29 -2.02 -7.06
C ARG A 224 12.48 -1.07 -6.87
N ARG A 225 12.98 -0.46 -7.97
CA ARG A 225 14.09 0.50 -7.92
C ARG A 225 13.83 1.66 -6.96
N ARG A 226 12.59 2.16 -6.95
CA ARG A 226 12.20 3.31 -6.15
C ARG A 226 12.17 2.98 -4.65
N VAL A 227 11.74 1.76 -4.31
CA VAL A 227 11.84 1.22 -2.94
C VAL A 227 13.30 1.03 -2.54
N ASP A 228 14.14 0.47 -3.42
CA ASP A 228 15.58 0.32 -3.16
C ASP A 228 16.26 1.67 -2.90
N ASP A 229 15.94 2.70 -3.70
CA ASP A 229 16.47 4.06 -3.54
C ASP A 229 16.07 4.69 -2.19
N ALA A 230 14.83 4.48 -1.75
CA ALA A 230 14.34 4.91 -0.45
C ALA A 230 15.12 4.24 0.69
N LEU A 231 15.37 2.93 0.60
CA LEU A 231 16.18 2.21 1.58
C LEU A 231 17.65 2.64 1.57
N ALA A 232 18.23 2.91 0.40
CA ALA A 232 19.59 3.40 0.28
C ALA A 232 19.76 4.80 0.89
N SER A 233 18.72 5.64 0.88
CA SER A 233 18.75 6.95 1.52
C SER A 233 18.93 6.87 3.04
N LEU A 234 18.39 5.82 3.68
CA LEU A 234 18.54 5.59 5.12
C LEU A 234 19.99 5.30 5.53
N ALA A 235 20.80 4.71 4.65
CA ALA A 235 22.22 4.47 4.90
C ALA A 235 23.07 5.73 4.72
N ARG A 236 22.55 6.75 4.02
CA ARG A 236 23.24 8.00 3.73
C ARG A 236 22.97 9.10 4.75
N THR A 237 22.09 8.90 5.72
CA THR A 237 21.84 9.86 6.80
C THR A 237 22.82 9.58 7.94
N PRO A 238 23.99 10.24 8.01
CA PRO A 238 24.88 10.10 9.17
C PRO A 238 24.14 10.64 10.39
N SER A 239 24.20 9.88 11.48
CA SER A 239 23.74 10.26 12.81
C SER A 239 24.49 11.51 13.27
N PHE A 240 23.97 12.70 12.97
CA PHE A 240 24.49 13.95 13.52
C PHE A 240 23.98 14.12 14.95
N GLU A 241 24.49 13.32 15.89
CA GLU A 241 24.44 13.64 17.34
C GLU A 241 25.52 12.84 18.07
N GLU A 242 26.77 13.31 18.01
CA GLU A 242 27.77 13.02 19.04
C GLU A 242 28.82 14.14 19.09
N THR A 243 28.39 15.39 19.30
CA THR A 243 29.23 16.45 19.90
C THR A 243 28.39 17.67 20.25
N ARG A 244 28.04 17.85 21.52
CA ARG A 244 28.56 18.91 22.40
C ARG A 244 27.83 18.97 23.74
#